data_AF-A0A1E1WI62-F1
#
_entry.id   AF-A0A1E1WI62-F1
#
_cell.length_a   1.000
_cell.length_b   1.000
_cell.length_c   1.000
_cell.angle_alpha   90.00
_cell.angle_beta   90.00
_cell.angle_gamma   90.00
#
_symmetry.space_group_name_H-M   'P 1'
#
loop_
_entity.id
_entity.type
_entity.pdbx_description
1 polymer ?
#
loop_
_entity_poly.entity_id
_entity_poly.type
_entity_poly.pdbx_seq_one_letter_code
_entity_poly.pdbx_strand_id
1 'polypeptide(L)'
;LKAVHSPGKETTPLNMEFVLYKSQNTPDNNSGAYLFIPEGPASPLSPDAYPEIVITEGPHKATAYTSLLGPRAAEVLLAITVYNNPSLPQTEVEVSSTVLVDP
;
A
#
# COMPACT_ATOMS: atom_id res chain seq x y z
N LEU A 1 5.47 0.84 -5.49
CA LEU A 1 6.91 0.49 -5.57
C LEU A 1 7.18 -0.11 -6.95
N LYS A 2 8.35 0.15 -7.57
CA LYS A 2 8.71 -0.36 -8.91
C LYS A 2 9.93 -1.27 -8.95
N ALA A 3 10.89 -1.06 -8.04
CA ALA A 3 12.09 -1.86 -7.93
C ALA A 3 12.75 -1.63 -6.56
N VAL A 4 13.60 -2.56 -6.16
CA VAL A 4 14.52 -2.43 -5.03
C VAL A 4 15.94 -2.59 -5.55
N HIS A 5 16.81 -1.67 -5.16
CA HIS A 5 18.23 -1.71 -5.49
C HIS A 5 19.05 -1.81 -4.21
N SER A 6 20.00 -2.74 -4.18
CA SER A 6 21.00 -2.84 -3.11
C SER A 6 22.39 -2.59 -3.70
N PRO A 7 23.26 -1.82 -3.02
CA PRO A 7 24.60 -1.56 -3.52
C PRO A 7 25.37 -2.85 -3.82
N GLY A 8 25.97 -2.94 -5.01
CA GLY A 8 26.73 -4.11 -5.45
C GLY A 8 25.89 -5.34 -5.84
N LYS A 9 24.57 -5.21 -5.88
CA LYS A 9 23.65 -6.27 -6.36
C LYS A 9 22.84 -5.79 -7.56
N GLU A 10 22.26 -6.75 -8.27
CA GLU A 10 21.33 -6.46 -9.35
C GLU A 10 20.03 -5.84 -8.81
N THR A 11 19.49 -4.88 -9.55
CA THR A 11 18.20 -4.26 -9.23
C THR A 11 17.09 -5.29 -9.41
N THR A 12 16.32 -5.53 -8.35
CA THR A 12 15.17 -6.44 -8.40
C THR A 12 13.91 -5.65 -8.76
N PRO A 13 13.26 -5.91 -9.91
CA PRO A 13 11.99 -5.28 -10.25
C PRO A 13 10.88 -5.77 -9.31
N LEU A 14 10.00 -4.87 -8.91
CA LEU A 14 8.96 -5.16 -7.93
C LEU A 14 7.76 -4.27 -8.22
N ASN A 15 6.64 -4.84 -8.69
CA ASN A 15 5.43 -4.06 -8.96
C ASN A 15 4.43 -4.20 -7.82
N MET A 16 3.98 -3.07 -7.31
CA MET A 16 3.02 -2.99 -6.22
C MET A 16 1.81 -2.18 -6.68
N GLU A 17 0.64 -2.79 -6.59
CA GLU A 17 -0.61 -2.27 -7.09
C GLU A 17 -1.69 -2.38 -6.00
N PHE A 18 -2.59 -1.40 -5.97
CA PHE A 18 -3.77 -1.46 -5.11
C PHE A 18 -4.90 -2.15 -5.85
N VAL A 19 -5.55 -3.07 -5.15
CA VAL A 19 -6.71 -3.78 -5.65
C VAL A 19 -7.81 -3.79 -4.60
N LEU A 20 -9.05 -3.89 -5.05
CA LEU A 20 -10.24 -3.95 -4.22
C LEU A 20 -11.06 -5.19 -4.55
N TYR A 21 -11.59 -5.81 -3.50
CA TYR A 21 -12.59 -6.86 -3.61
C TYR A 21 -13.97 -6.28 -3.28
N LYS A 22 -14.96 -6.54 -4.13
CA LYS A 22 -16.35 -6.27 -3.80
C LYS A 22 -16.88 -7.41 -2.92
N SER A 23 -17.63 -7.08 -1.88
CA SER A 23 -18.33 -8.10 -1.09
C SER A 23 -19.43 -8.74 -1.94
N GLN A 24 -19.53 -10.07 -1.89
CA GLN A 24 -20.74 -10.76 -2.32
C GLN A 24 -21.95 -10.25 -1.52
N ASN A 25 -23.08 -10.06 -2.22
CA ASN A 25 -24.36 -9.62 -1.67
C ASN A 25 -25.47 -10.61 -2.09
N THR A 26 -25.47 -11.79 -1.48
CA THR A 26 -26.52 -12.81 -1.58
C THR A 26 -27.32 -12.91 -0.27
N PRO A 27 -28.48 -13.57 -0.23
CA PRO A 27 -29.30 -13.62 0.99
C PRO A 27 -28.58 -14.21 2.23
N ASP A 28 -27.75 -15.24 2.04
CA ASP A 28 -27.23 -16.04 3.17
C ASP A 28 -25.70 -15.98 3.35
N ASN A 29 -24.93 -15.64 2.30
CA ASN A 29 -23.47 -15.67 2.33
C ASN A 29 -22.87 -14.36 1.82
N ASN A 30 -22.57 -13.47 2.76
CA ASN A 30 -21.96 -12.16 2.49
C ASN A 30 -20.65 -12.01 3.26
N SER A 31 -19.76 -11.16 2.76
CA SER A 31 -18.65 -10.73 3.59
C SER A 31 -19.16 -9.95 4.80
N GLY A 32 -18.41 -10.03 5.89
CA GLY A 32 -18.66 -9.26 7.10
C GLY A 32 -17.43 -9.29 8.00
N ALA A 33 -17.60 -8.98 9.28
CA ALA A 33 -16.48 -8.95 10.23
C ALA A 33 -15.75 -10.30 10.37
N TYR A 34 -16.42 -11.41 10.07
CA TYR A 34 -15.90 -12.77 10.29
C TYR A 34 -15.51 -13.49 8.99
N LEU A 35 -16.26 -13.23 7.91
CA LEU A 35 -16.12 -13.96 6.65
C LEU A 35 -15.69 -13.01 5.54
N PHE A 36 -14.68 -13.43 4.78
CA PHE A 36 -14.27 -12.78 3.55
C PHE A 36 -14.80 -13.58 2.36
N ILE A 37 -15.90 -13.11 1.76
CA ILE A 37 -16.60 -13.73 0.63
C ILE A 37 -16.70 -12.70 -0.50
N PRO A 38 -15.66 -12.60 -1.35
CA PRO A 38 -15.66 -11.63 -2.45
C PRO A 38 -16.60 -12.08 -3.58
N GLU A 39 -17.22 -11.11 -4.26
CA GLU A 39 -18.06 -11.33 -5.44
C GLU A 39 -17.27 -11.96 -6.61
N GLY A 40 -15.96 -11.75 -6.64
CA GLY A 40 -15.07 -12.27 -7.67
C GLY A 40 -13.60 -11.87 -7.45
N PRO A 41 -12.75 -11.97 -8.48
CA PRO A 41 -11.35 -11.56 -8.41
C PRO A 41 -11.19 -10.08 -8.03
N ALA A 42 -10.02 -9.74 -7.49
CA ALA A 42 -9.68 -8.37 -7.17
C ALA A 42 -9.70 -7.50 -8.44
N SER A 43 -10.22 -6.28 -8.32
CA SER A 43 -10.19 -5.29 -9.39
C SER A 43 -9.19 -4.19 -9.06
N PRO A 44 -8.48 -3.62 -10.06
CA PRO A 44 -7.57 -2.50 -9.82
C PRO A 44 -8.29 -1.33 -9.16
N LEU A 45 -7.71 -0.78 -8.10
CA LEU A 45 -8.15 0.48 -7.54
C LEU A 45 -7.64 1.59 -8.45
N SER A 46 -8.54 2.31 -9.11
CA SER A 46 -8.16 3.50 -9.88
C SER A 46 -7.87 4.63 -8.90
N PRO A 47 -6.60 5.09 -8.78
CA PRO A 47 -6.33 6.33 -8.06
C PRO A 47 -7.01 7.51 -8.75
N ASP A 48 -7.20 8.59 -7.99
CA ASP A 48 -7.45 9.90 -8.57
C ASP A 48 -6.33 10.28 -9.55
N ALA A 49 -6.65 11.16 -10.50
CA ALA A 49 -5.73 11.57 -11.56
C ALA A 49 -4.42 12.21 -11.04
N TYR A 50 -4.42 12.69 -9.78
CA TYR A 50 -3.29 13.38 -9.16
C TYR A 50 -3.12 12.94 -7.69
N PRO A 51 -2.56 11.75 -7.41
CA PRO A 51 -2.30 11.32 -6.04
C PRO A 51 -1.25 12.22 -5.39
N GLU A 52 -1.49 12.63 -4.15
CA GLU A 52 -0.50 13.38 -3.38
C GLU A 52 0.60 12.44 -2.89
N ILE A 53 1.86 12.82 -3.16
CA ILE A 53 3.04 12.10 -2.72
C ILE A 53 3.85 13.02 -1.82
N VAL A 54 4.10 12.57 -0.58
CA VAL A 54 4.94 13.29 0.39
C VAL A 54 6.17 12.44 0.66
N ILE A 55 7.36 13.06 0.56
CA ILE A 55 8.62 12.38 0.83
C ILE A 55 9.29 13.06 2.02
N THR A 56 9.64 12.25 3.02
CA THR A 56 10.41 12.68 4.19
C THR A 56 11.73 11.94 4.20
N GLU A 57 12.84 12.67 4.11
CA GLU A 57 14.19 12.10 4.12
C GLU A 57 14.99 12.54 5.32
N GLY A 58 15.75 11.60 5.88
CA GLY A 58 16.70 11.81 6.95
C GLY A 58 17.88 10.85 6.83
N PRO A 59 18.93 11.05 7.65
CA PRO A 59 20.19 10.33 7.53
C PRO A 59 20.07 8.80 7.73
N HIS A 60 19.06 8.35 8.47
CA HIS A 60 18.87 6.93 8.82
C HIS A 60 17.51 6.38 8.38
N LYS A 61 16.62 7.22 7.87
CA LYS A 61 15.25 6.87 7.52
C LYS A 61 14.77 7.76 6.39
N ALA A 62 14.19 7.16 5.37
CA ALA A 62 13.42 7.87 4.35
C ALA A 62 12.04 7.22 4.22
N THR A 63 10.98 8.02 4.13
CA THR A 63 9.61 7.54 3.96
C THR A 63 8.95 8.27 2.80
N ALA A 64 8.38 7.51 1.87
CA ALA A 64 7.48 8.02 0.84
C ALA A 64 6.04 7.66 1.21
N TYR A 65 5.20 8.67 1.37
CA TYR A 65 3.76 8.54 1.56
C TYR A 65 3.06 8.78 0.23
N THR A 66 2.09 7.95 -0.11
CA THR A 66 1.16 8.21 -1.21
C THR A 66 -0.25 8.01 -0.68
N SER A 67 -1.08 9.04 -0.85
CA SER A 67 -2.51 8.93 -0.58
C SER A 67 -3.23 8.56 -1.87
N LEU A 68 -4.03 7.50 -1.79
CA LEU A 68 -5.01 7.16 -2.81
C LEU A 68 -6.36 7.58 -2.26
N LEU A 69 -6.80 8.75 -2.70
CA LEU A 69 -8.14 9.23 -2.44
C LEU A 69 -9.11 8.35 -3.24
N GLY A 70 -9.89 7.55 -2.52
CA GLY A 70 -10.98 6.77 -3.09
C GLY A 70 -12.20 7.68 -3.33
N PRO A 71 -13.05 7.41 -4.33
CA PRO A 71 -14.00 8.41 -4.81
C PRO A 71 -15.11 8.88 -3.86
N ARG A 72 -15.25 8.47 -2.58
CA ARG A 72 -16.40 8.93 -1.73
C ARG A 72 -16.52 8.58 -0.22
N ALA A 73 -15.62 7.85 0.45
CA ALA A 73 -15.84 7.55 1.90
C ALA A 73 -14.61 7.04 2.68
N ALA A 74 -13.51 6.70 1.99
CA ALA A 74 -12.33 6.17 2.64
C ALA A 74 -11.07 6.60 1.89
N GLU A 75 -10.03 6.91 2.64
CA GLU A 75 -8.69 7.22 2.13
C GLU A 75 -7.76 6.05 2.41
N VAL A 76 -6.98 5.67 1.40
CA VAL A 76 -5.94 4.65 1.56
C VAL A 76 -4.59 5.34 1.50
N LEU A 77 -3.90 5.38 2.63
CA LEU A 77 -2.54 5.91 2.72
C LEU A 77 -1.54 4.76 2.70
N LEU A 78 -0.60 4.81 1.77
CA LEU A 78 0.55 3.92 1.74
C LEU A 78 1.80 4.66 2.19
N ALA A 79 2.53 4.10 3.14
CA ALA A 79 3.86 4.54 3.51
C ALA A 79 4.87 3.46 3.15
N ILE A 80 5.88 3.84 2.36
CA ILE A 80 7.04 3.00 2.06
C ILE A 80 8.23 3.65 2.76
N THR A 81 8.78 2.96 3.76
CA THR A 81 9.92 3.42 4.53
C THR A 81 11.14 2.56 4.25
N VAL A 82 12.29 3.20 4.06
CA VAL A 82 13.60 2.56 4.02
C VAL A 82 14.39 3.00 5.24
N TYR A 83 14.89 2.03 5.99
CA TYR A 83 15.77 2.26 7.13
C TYR A 83 17.21 1.93 6.76
N ASN A 84 18.10 2.85 7.07
CA ASN A 84 19.54 2.65 7.00
C ASN A 84 20.12 2.71 8.41
N ASN A 85 19.91 1.63 9.15
CA ASN A 85 20.42 1.48 10.51
C ASN A 85 21.91 1.08 10.44
N PRO A 86 22.85 1.94 10.86
CA PRO A 86 24.28 1.63 10.78
C PRO A 86 24.71 0.46 11.69
N SER A 87 23.87 0.07 12.64
CA SER A 87 24.13 -1.05 13.56
C SER A 87 23.68 -2.40 13.02
N LEU A 88 22.98 -2.44 11.87
CA LEU A 88 22.48 -3.67 11.25
C LEU A 88 23.19 -3.91 9.90
N PRO A 89 23.51 -5.17 9.56
CA PRO A 89 24.16 -5.49 8.29
C PRO A 89 23.22 -5.42 7.08
N GLN A 90 21.90 -5.30 7.30
CA GLN A 90 20.89 -5.24 6.26
C GLN A 90 20.16 -3.89 6.20
N THR A 91 19.70 -3.54 5.00
CA THR A 91 18.68 -2.51 4.79
C THR A 91 17.31 -3.09 5.07
N GLU A 92 16.46 -2.33 5.74
CA GLU A 92 15.09 -2.74 6.05
C GLU A 92 14.12 -1.86 5.26
N VAL A 93 13.14 -2.51 4.63
CA VAL A 93 12.06 -1.83 3.91
C VAL A 93 10.75 -2.19 4.59
N GLU A 94 10.04 -1.18 5.06
CA GLU A 94 8.72 -1.31 5.66
C GLU A 94 7.68 -0.76 4.67
N VAL A 95 6.63 -1.54 4.43
CA VAL A 95 5.49 -1.14 3.62
C VAL A 95 4.26 -1.22 4.50
N SER A 96 3.67 -0.08 4.81
CA SER A 96 2.48 0.01 5.66
C SER A 96 1.34 0.70 4.93
N SER A 97 0.15 0.12 5.04
CA SER A 97 -1.09 0.67 4.48
C SER A 97 -2.04 1.01 5.60
N THR A 98 -2.62 2.20 5.55
CA THR A 98 -3.64 2.67 6.50
C THR A 98 -4.90 3.01 5.72
N VAL A 99 -6.04 2.50 6.18
CA VAL A 99 -7.35 2.85 5.63
C VAL A 99 -8.04 3.75 6.64
N LEU A 100 -8.28 5.00 6.25
CA LEU A 100 -9.11 5.93 7.01
C LEU A 100 -10.53 5.84 6.45
N VAL A 101 -11.49 5.46 7.30
CA VAL A 101 -12.91 5.46 6.95
C VAL A 101 -13.54 6.62 7.70
N ASP A 102 -14.15 7.55 6.98
CA ASP A 102 -14.90 8.65 7.60
C ASP A 102 -16.18 8.03 8.23
N PRO A 103 -16.48 8.27 9.52
CA PRO A 103 -17.58 7.61 10.24
C PRO A 103 -18.98 8.00 9.75
#